data_AF-A0A350QI23-F1
#
_entry.id   AF-A0A350QI23-F1
#
_cell.length_a   1.000
_cell.length_b   1.000
_cell.length_c   1.000
_cell.angle_alpha   90.00
_cell.angle_beta   90.00
_cell.angle_gamma   90.00
#
_symmetry.space_group_name_H-M   'P 1'
#
loop_
_entity.id
_entity.type
_entity.pdbx_description
1 polymer ?
#
loop_
_entity_poly.entity_id
_entity_poly.type
_entity_poly.pdbx_seq_one_letter_code
_entity_poly.pdbx_strand_id
1 'polypeptide(L)'
;MTMPRGQPNQHSSSSWLVFLAHLLFILAVWTLFIKYLFPMAYALVYDESLMRYVYWDFWPLAHIWLGWALLARPPYTRALAIGMAVIEIAIICTLLGRFLADPEWSIWRTNWFVNKVFVLTCFALVLGTALRRPDKM
;
A
#
# COMPACT_ATOMS: atom_id res chain seq x y z
N MET A 1 -41.90 -13.08 30.93
CA MET A 1 -41.77 -12.12 29.82
C MET A 1 -40.31 -11.65 29.82
N THR A 2 -39.47 -12.30 29.04
CA THR A 2 -38.01 -12.10 29.03
C THR A 2 -37.63 -11.56 27.65
N MET A 3 -37.06 -10.36 27.60
CA MET A 3 -36.60 -9.74 26.35
C MET A 3 -35.46 -10.57 25.73
N PRO A 4 -35.37 -10.70 24.39
CA PRO A 4 -34.19 -11.26 23.77
C PRO A 4 -33.03 -10.28 23.89
N ARG A 5 -31.88 -10.74 24.42
CA ARG A 5 -30.60 -10.03 24.31
C ARG A 5 -30.32 -9.76 22.83
N GLY A 6 -30.22 -8.49 22.46
CA GLY A 6 -29.67 -8.10 21.17
C GLY A 6 -28.29 -8.74 21.01
N GLN A 7 -28.12 -9.53 19.95
CA GLN A 7 -26.80 -9.96 19.54
C GLN A 7 -25.98 -8.70 19.25
N PRO A 8 -24.77 -8.55 19.81
CA PRO A 8 -23.87 -7.52 19.31
C PRO A 8 -23.64 -7.84 17.84
N ASN A 9 -23.98 -6.90 16.95
CA ASN A 9 -23.73 -6.96 15.52
C ASN A 9 -22.27 -7.36 15.30
N GLN A 10 -22.03 -8.65 15.07
CA GLN A 10 -20.75 -9.10 14.55
C GLN A 10 -20.73 -8.60 13.11
N HIS A 11 -20.14 -7.43 12.91
CA HIS A 11 -19.69 -7.01 11.59
C HIS A 11 -18.76 -8.13 11.11
N SER A 12 -19.30 -9.03 10.28
CA SER A 12 -18.48 -10.03 9.61
C SER A 12 -17.55 -9.25 8.69
N SER A 13 -16.34 -8.99 9.18
CA SER A 13 -15.30 -8.40 8.37
C SER A 13 -15.06 -9.34 7.20
N SER A 14 -15.36 -8.86 5.99
CA SER A 14 -15.09 -9.59 4.74
C SER A 14 -13.62 -9.97 4.76
N SER A 15 -13.31 -11.27 4.85
CA SER A 15 -11.93 -11.78 4.96
C SER A 15 -11.06 -11.26 3.80
N TRP A 16 -11.68 -10.94 2.67
CA TRP A 16 -11.05 -10.25 1.53
C TRP A 16 -10.57 -8.84 1.84
N LEU A 17 -11.38 -8.01 2.53
CA LEU A 17 -10.97 -6.65 2.91
C LEU A 17 -9.89 -6.68 3.99
N VAL A 18 -9.98 -7.64 4.90
CA VAL A 18 -8.91 -7.89 5.89
C VAL A 18 -7.61 -8.25 5.16
N PHE A 19 -7.66 -9.14 4.18
CA PHE A 19 -6.50 -9.47 3.35
C PHE A 19 -5.91 -8.24 2.66
N LEU A 20 -6.72 -7.42 1.98
CA LEU A 20 -6.24 -6.22 1.29
C LEU A 20 -5.62 -5.20 2.27
N ALA A 21 -6.21 -5.03 3.46
CA ALA A 21 -5.65 -4.16 4.49
C ALA A 21 -4.28 -4.64 4.96
N HIS A 22 -4.13 -5.94 5.22
CA HIS A 22 -2.85 -6.50 5.65
C HIS A 22 -1.81 -6.46 4.53
N LEU A 23 -2.22 -6.67 3.27
CA LEU A 23 -1.34 -6.47 2.12
C LEU A 23 -0.81 -5.03 2.05
N LEU A 24 -1.66 -4.02 2.27
CA LEU A 24 -1.24 -2.62 2.35
C LEU A 24 -0.26 -2.36 3.50
N PHE A 25 -0.47 -2.96 4.67
CA PHE A 25 0.46 -2.83 5.80
C PHE A 25 1.82 -3.47 5.49
N ILE A 26 1.83 -4.65 4.87
CA ILE A 26 3.06 -5.31 4.41
C ILE A 26 3.80 -4.40 3.41
N LEU A 27 3.10 -3.82 2.44
CA LEU A 27 3.70 -2.89 1.48
C LEU A 27 4.24 -1.61 2.12
N ALA A 28 3.56 -1.09 3.14
CA ALA A 28 4.05 0.06 3.91
C ALA A 28 5.37 -0.29 4.63
N VAL A 29 5.40 -1.41 5.35
CA VAL A 29 6.61 -1.90 6.04
C VAL A 29 7.73 -2.19 5.04
N TRP A 30 7.41 -2.81 3.91
CA TRP A 30 8.38 -3.09 2.85
C TRP A 30 8.95 -1.81 2.22
N THR A 31 8.11 -0.78 2.06
CA THR A 31 8.57 0.54 1.60
C THR A 31 9.52 1.16 2.61
N LEU A 32 9.22 1.05 3.91
CA LEU A 32 10.13 1.51 4.97
C LEU A 32 11.47 0.76 4.92
N PHE A 33 11.43 -0.55 4.68
CA PHE A 33 12.63 -1.36 4.53
C PHE A 33 13.49 -0.89 3.35
N ILE A 34 12.90 -0.76 2.15
CA ILE A 34 13.64 -0.39 0.92
C ILE A 34 14.14 1.06 0.95
N LYS A 35 13.38 2.00 1.52
CA LYS A 35 13.71 3.44 1.46
C LYS A 35 14.53 3.95 2.63
N TYR A 36 14.52 3.24 3.75
CA TYR A 36 15.20 3.66 4.97
C TYR A 36 16.17 2.59 5.45
N LEU A 37 15.69 1.39 5.81
CA LEU A 37 16.56 0.41 6.49
C LEU A 37 17.70 -0.08 5.59
N PHE A 38 17.41 -0.44 4.35
CA PHE A 38 18.41 -0.93 3.41
C PHE A 38 19.44 0.16 3.02
N PRO A 39 19.04 1.40 2.66
CA PRO A 39 19.97 2.50 2.44
C PRO A 39 20.81 2.89 3.66
N MET A 40 20.22 2.89 4.86
CA MET A 40 20.97 3.17 6.10
C MET A 40 21.99 2.08 6.40
N ALA A 41 21.62 0.81 6.24
CA ALA A 41 22.56 -0.31 6.40
C ALA A 41 23.70 -0.24 5.37
N TYR A 42 23.39 0.11 4.12
CA TYR A 42 24.40 0.37 3.10
C TYR A 42 25.34 1.52 3.52
N ALA A 43 24.80 2.67 3.91
CA ALA A 43 25.62 3.82 4.33
C ALA A 43 26.55 3.48 5.51
N LEU A 44 26.07 2.70 6.50
CA LEU A 44 26.90 2.24 7.62
C LEU A 44 28.08 1.36 7.21
N VAL A 45 27.87 0.46 6.24
CA VAL A 45 28.92 -0.45 5.78
C VAL A 45 30.00 0.29 4.98
N TYR A 46 29.63 1.35 4.28
CA TYR A 46 30.53 2.13 3.42
C TYR A 46 31.04 3.43 4.07
N ASP A 47 30.87 3.59 5.38
CA ASP A 47 31.28 4.77 6.17
C ASP A 47 30.79 6.11 5.58
N GLU A 48 29.55 6.09 5.10
CA GLU A 48 28.86 7.25 4.56
C GLU A 48 27.84 7.81 5.55
N SER A 49 27.43 9.07 5.37
CA SER A 49 26.37 9.66 6.19
C SER A 49 25.08 8.84 6.11
N LEU A 50 24.54 8.46 7.28
CA LEU A 50 23.34 7.62 7.43
C LEU A 50 22.14 8.07 6.58
N MET A 51 21.96 9.38 6.44
CA MET A 51 20.82 9.98 5.76
C MET A 51 21.08 10.24 4.27
N ARG A 52 22.28 9.94 3.76
CA ARG A 52 22.69 10.29 2.39
C ARG A 52 21.80 9.71 1.30
N TYR A 53 21.28 8.50 1.53
CA TYR A 53 20.48 7.75 0.57
C TYR A 53 19.00 7.61 1.00
N VAL A 54 18.60 8.31 2.06
CA VAL A 54 17.23 8.24 2.59
C VAL A 54 16.33 9.17 1.79
N TYR A 55 15.31 8.59 1.16
CA TYR A 55 14.27 9.35 0.46
C TYR A 55 13.03 9.45 1.32
N TRP A 56 12.54 10.69 1.49
CA TRP A 56 11.32 10.96 2.23
C TRP A 56 10.11 10.93 1.33
N ASP A 57 9.15 10.08 1.66
CA ASP A 57 7.81 10.14 1.11
C ASP A 57 6.75 9.67 2.08
N PHE A 58 5.54 10.17 1.86
CA PHE A 58 4.39 9.91 2.71
C PHE A 58 3.58 8.68 2.28
N TRP A 59 4.06 7.92 1.28
CA TRP A 59 3.35 6.75 0.76
C TRP A 59 3.08 5.67 1.80
N PRO A 60 4.03 5.30 2.71
CA PRO A 60 3.73 4.34 3.77
C PRO A 60 2.57 4.79 4.66
N LEU A 61 2.49 6.07 4.99
CA LEU A 61 1.41 6.62 5.82
C LEU A 61 0.07 6.53 5.08
N ALA A 62 0.06 6.84 3.78
CA ALA A 62 -1.14 6.74 2.97
C ALA A 62 -1.62 5.28 2.83
N HIS A 63 -0.70 4.32 2.65
CA HIS A 63 -1.03 2.88 2.64
C HIS A 63 -1.61 2.41 3.98
N ILE A 64 -1.01 2.84 5.10
CA ILE A 64 -1.51 2.52 6.44
C ILE A 64 -2.90 3.13 6.64
N TRP A 65 -3.12 4.38 6.23
CA TRP A 65 -4.41 5.04 6.35
C TRP A 65 -5.49 4.31 5.54
N LEU A 66 -5.22 3.95 4.29
CA LEU A 66 -6.15 3.17 3.47
C LEU A 66 -6.38 1.77 4.07
N GLY A 67 -5.33 1.09 4.53
CA GLY A 67 -5.45 -0.22 5.17
C GLY A 67 -6.32 -0.16 6.43
N TRP A 68 -6.15 0.87 7.27
CA TRP A 68 -7.04 1.13 8.39
C TRP A 68 -8.47 1.41 7.94
N ALA A 69 -8.67 2.24 6.90
CA ALA A 69 -10.01 2.55 6.40
C ALA A 69 -10.74 1.29 5.90
N LEU A 70 -10.04 0.34 5.25
CA LEU A 70 -10.63 -0.94 4.84
C LEU A 70 -11.10 -1.80 6.03
N LEU A 71 -10.47 -1.66 7.20
CA LEU A 71 -10.85 -2.36 8.43
C LEU A 71 -11.95 -1.64 9.20
N ALA A 72 -11.82 -0.33 9.38
CA ALA A 72 -12.74 0.50 10.16
C ALA A 72 -14.01 0.90 9.40
N ARG A 73 -13.98 0.85 8.06
CA ARG A 73 -15.05 1.24 7.13
C ARG A 73 -15.71 2.59 7.44
N PRO A 74 -14.97 3.70 7.60
CA PRO A 74 -15.58 5.03 7.60
C PRO A 74 -16.35 5.28 6.29
N PRO A 75 -17.32 6.21 6.28
CA PRO A 75 -18.20 6.44 5.12
C PRO A 75 -17.45 6.87 3.84
N TYR A 76 -16.25 7.40 3.98
CA TYR A 76 -15.40 7.82 2.86
C TYR A 76 -14.47 6.73 2.32
N THR A 77 -14.48 5.50 2.89
CA THR A 77 -13.54 4.41 2.55
C THR A 77 -13.51 4.13 1.05
N ARG A 78 -14.68 4.05 0.42
CA ARG A 78 -14.78 3.78 -1.02
C ARG A 78 -14.17 4.91 -1.85
N ALA A 79 -14.49 6.16 -1.53
CA ALA A 79 -13.94 7.32 -2.23
C ALA A 79 -12.42 7.40 -2.07
N LEU A 80 -11.91 7.13 -0.86
CA LEU A 80 -10.48 7.05 -0.56
C LEU A 80 -9.81 5.93 -1.37
N ALA A 81 -10.38 4.72 -1.37
CA ALA A 81 -9.84 3.57 -2.08
C ALA A 81 -9.76 3.80 -3.59
N ILE A 82 -10.81 4.37 -4.20
CA ILE A 82 -10.82 4.70 -5.63
C ILE A 82 -9.82 5.80 -5.93
N GLY A 83 -9.89 6.92 -5.20
CA GLY A 83 -9.02 8.07 -5.45
C GLY A 83 -7.55 7.71 -5.32
N MET A 84 -7.18 7.03 -4.22
CA MET A 84 -5.81 6.61 -3.98
C MET A 84 -5.35 5.59 -5.02
N ALA A 85 -6.19 4.60 -5.39
CA ALA A 85 -5.80 3.61 -6.38
C ALA A 85 -5.58 4.21 -7.76
N VAL A 86 -6.46 5.11 -8.22
CA VAL A 86 -6.30 5.78 -9.51
C VAL A 86 -5.01 6.59 -9.55
N ILE A 87 -4.74 7.38 -8.50
CA ILE A 87 -3.53 8.20 -8.40
C ILE A 87 -2.28 7.30 -8.41
N GLU A 88 -2.26 6.27 -7.57
CA GLU A 88 -1.08 5.39 -7.45
C GLU A 88 -0.84 4.60 -8.74
N ILE A 89 -1.89 4.06 -9.37
CA ILE A 89 -1.78 3.36 -10.66
C ILE A 89 -1.21 4.30 -11.73
N ALA A 90 -1.73 5.52 -11.84
CA ALA A 90 -1.27 6.48 -12.84
C ALA A 90 0.22 6.85 -12.65
N ILE A 91 0.62 7.10 -11.40
CA ILE A 91 2.02 7.40 -11.05
C ILE A 91 2.92 6.21 -11.38
N ILE A 92 2.56 5.00 -10.94
CA ILE A 92 3.39 3.81 -11.14
C ILE A 92 3.49 3.46 -12.62
N CYS A 93 2.39 3.48 -13.38
CA CYS A 93 2.43 3.21 -14.81
C CYS A 93 3.33 4.21 -15.56
N THR A 94 3.29 5.49 -15.17
CA THR A 94 4.19 6.51 -15.74
C THR A 94 5.65 6.21 -15.41
N LEU A 95 5.94 5.89 -14.15
CA LEU A 95 7.31 5.57 -13.70
C LEU A 95 7.85 4.30 -14.36
N LEU A 96 7.06 3.24 -14.44
CA LEU A 96 7.43 1.99 -15.10
C LEU A 96 7.59 2.20 -16.60
N GLY A 97 6.70 2.95 -17.25
CA GLY A 97 6.82 3.27 -18.67
C GLY A 97 8.12 4.01 -19.00
N ARG A 98 8.51 4.99 -18.16
CA ARG A 98 9.79 5.68 -18.30
C ARG A 98 10.98 4.76 -18.06
N PHE A 99 10.92 3.89 -17.06
CA PHE A 99 11.99 2.94 -16.76
C PHE A 99 12.17 1.89 -17.87
N LEU A 100 11.08 1.36 -18.41
CA LEU A 100 11.12 0.34 -19.47
C LEU A 100 11.56 0.89 -20.83
N ALA A 101 11.51 2.20 -21.04
CA ALA A 101 11.99 2.84 -22.26
C ALA A 101 13.52 2.77 -22.40
N ASP A 102 14.25 2.81 -21.28
CA ASP A 102 15.71 2.68 -21.23
C ASP A 102 16.14 2.05 -19.89
N PRO A 103 16.02 0.72 -19.76
CA PRO A 103 16.14 0.05 -18.46
C PRO A 103 17.61 -0.14 -18.05
N GLU A 104 17.97 0.42 -16.90
CA GLU A 104 19.22 0.14 -16.21
C GLU A 104 18.96 -0.77 -14.98
N TRP A 105 19.56 -1.96 -15.00
CA TRP A 105 19.38 -2.96 -13.94
C TRP A 105 20.54 -2.94 -12.93
N SER A 106 20.40 -2.09 -11.91
CA SER A 106 21.21 -2.16 -10.68
C SER A 106 20.41 -2.80 -9.54
N ILE A 107 21.08 -3.18 -8.44
CA ILE A 107 20.39 -3.71 -7.25
C ILE A 107 19.32 -2.73 -6.73
N TRP A 108 19.60 -1.42 -6.77
CA TRP A 108 18.67 -0.36 -6.36
C TRP A 108 17.47 -0.27 -7.29
N ARG A 109 17.70 -0.25 -8.61
CA ARG A 109 16.65 -0.19 -9.62
C ARG A 109 15.79 -1.45 -9.62
N THR A 110 16.39 -2.61 -9.39
CA THR A 110 15.67 -3.89 -9.28
C THR A 110 14.76 -3.92 -8.06
N ASN A 111 15.27 -3.54 -6.88
CA ASN A 111 14.45 -3.44 -5.66
C ASN A 111 13.30 -2.44 -5.84
N TRP A 112 13.58 -1.30 -6.47
CA TRP A 112 12.55 -0.30 -6.79
C TRP A 112 11.50 -0.86 -7.77
N PHE A 113 11.92 -1.54 -8.84
CA PHE A 113 11.02 -2.11 -9.84
C PHE A 113 10.09 -3.15 -9.23
N VAL A 114 10.65 -4.10 -8.48
CA VAL A 114 9.88 -5.15 -7.78
C VAL A 114 8.86 -4.51 -6.85
N ASN A 115 9.26 -3.51 -6.05
CA ASN A 115 8.33 -2.78 -5.20
C ASN A 115 7.19 -2.15 -6.01
N LYS A 116 7.48 -1.51 -7.14
CA LYS A 116 6.46 -0.87 -7.97
C LYS A 116 5.46 -1.87 -8.57
N VAL A 117 5.91 -3.06 -8.97
CA VAL A 117 5.02 -4.13 -9.44
C VAL A 117 4.07 -4.62 -8.33
N PHE A 118 4.58 -4.82 -7.12
CA PHE A 118 3.75 -5.24 -5.98
C PHE A 118 2.72 -4.18 -5.59
N VAL A 119 3.14 -2.91 -5.51
CA VAL A 119 2.23 -1.80 -5.19
C VAL A 119 1.16 -1.65 -6.29
N LEU A 120 1.55 -1.70 -7.57
CA LEU A 120 0.60 -1.65 -8.69
C LEU A 120 -0.43 -2.79 -8.61
N THR A 121 0.03 -4.01 -8.34
CA THR A 121 -0.86 -5.18 -8.20
C THR A 121 -1.85 -4.99 -7.06
N CYS A 122 -1.38 -4.52 -5.90
CA CYS A 122 -2.25 -4.25 -4.75
C CYS A 122 -3.31 -3.19 -5.08
N PHE A 123 -2.93 -2.07 -5.71
CA PHE A 123 -3.89 -1.02 -6.04
C PHE A 123 -4.85 -1.40 -7.16
N ALA A 124 -4.44 -2.27 -8.10
CA ALA A 124 -5.36 -2.87 -9.05
C ALA A 124 -6.42 -3.74 -8.35
N LEU A 125 -6.03 -4.53 -7.35
CA LEU A 125 -6.97 -5.33 -6.54
C LEU A 125 -7.91 -4.45 -5.70
N VAL A 126 -7.38 -3.38 -5.09
CA VAL A 126 -8.18 -2.41 -4.33
C VAL A 126 -9.21 -1.74 -5.24
N LEU A 127 -8.79 -1.19 -6.39
CA LEU A 127 -9.68 -0.54 -7.35
C LEU A 127 -10.74 -1.51 -7.87
N GLY A 128 -10.32 -2.71 -8.29
CA GLY A 128 -11.23 -3.75 -8.76
C GLY A 128 -12.27 -4.14 -7.69
N THR A 129 -11.88 -4.16 -6.42
CA THR A 129 -12.80 -4.41 -5.31
C THR A 129 -13.77 -3.24 -5.12
N ALA A 130 -13.29 -2.00 -5.15
CA ALA A 130 -14.10 -0.80 -4.95
C ALA A 130 -15.15 -0.58 -6.05
N LEU A 131 -14.84 -1.03 -7.27
CA LEU A 131 -15.74 -0.95 -8.41
C LEU A 131 -16.74 -2.12 -8.45
N ARG A 132 -16.32 -3.34 -8.13
CA ARG A 132 -17.17 -4.56 -8.25
C ARG A 132 -18.01 -4.86 -7.02
N ARG A 133 -17.67 -4.32 -5.85
CA ARG A 133 -18.32 -4.64 -4.57
C ARG A 133 -18.63 -3.37 -3.75
N PRO A 134 -19.47 -2.46 -4.28
CA PRO A 134 -19.75 -1.17 -3.62
C PRO A 134 -20.32 -1.34 -2.21
N ASP A 135 -21.20 -2.33 -2.00
CA ASP A 135 -21.90 -2.53 -0.72
C ASP A 135 -21.03 -3.13 0.39
N LYS A 136 -19.79 -3.52 0.05
CA LYS A 136 -18.87 -4.19 0.99
C LYS A 136 -17.82 -3.24 1.57
N MET A 137 -17.65 -2.05 1.00
CA MET A 137 -16.65 -1.06 1.41
C MET A 137 -17.22 0.01 2.32
#